data_AF-A0A0C2A4X0-F1
#
_entry.id   AF-A0A0C2A4X0-F1
#
_cell.length_a   1.000
_cell.length_b   1.000
_cell.length_c   1.000
_cell.angle_alpha   90.00
_cell.angle_beta   90.00
_cell.angle_gamma   90.00
#
_symmetry.space_group_name_H-M   'P 1'
#
loop_
_entity.id
_entity.type
_entity.pdbx_description
1 polymer ?
#
loop_
_entity_poly.entity_id
_entity_poly.type
_entity_poly.pdbx_seq_one_letter_code
_entity_poly.pdbx_strand_id
1 'polypeptide(L)'
;MTSSKLRSRLLPALALLCACGAREPANANANAEPAAEAATPSPDATPEPTTAEPTPPATDRTAKANVTPRPDSDQPGAVYFVINTKGLVKLDGTGTKLLLANPERNISDLFIGPSGEVFMLDAHSLRKLEGDTLVEVERFELGRGGPVNALALARDGTTWISNSEGIGARVDGAWRTTSFEALGVEPSAALAIAADDTVWVIGSRVLLYREADQWIPVDPMLLRTLPLFLNATASPIGPVNTTTGHKLTRLGKTALDSVLIDPKEKISYTAALDIAADGHAGLASSACDLVRVNPKPPTLIWRFAGGDYDCQTAESMAMDARHRFWVASREGLSVVEEDRSVHEYPAGSFADLAGRVSHMVVTGDGPELPQPSAVRTTTLTATLSVGDDPAANAAVELCPSVRLQGEGSPCADAKQRYTATTDAKGRVRVAELPIGDYSVALEIDGTWRWSTPPSFAAKLRPGEVHDLGPLVLPKL
;
A
#
# COMPACT_ATOMS: atom_id res chain seq x y z
N MET A 1 -14.66 56.13 3.28
CA MET A 1 -13.67 55.24 2.61
C MET A 1 -13.14 54.30 3.66
N THR A 2 -13.56 53.04 3.57
CA THR A 2 -13.56 52.03 4.63
C THR A 2 -12.24 51.26 4.70
N SER A 3 -11.76 51.11 5.94
CA SER A 3 -10.56 50.39 6.36
C SER A 3 -10.84 48.88 6.40
N SER A 4 -10.03 48.07 5.70
CA SER A 4 -10.07 46.61 5.79
C SER A 4 -8.83 46.10 6.53
N LYS A 5 -9.05 45.60 7.75
CA LYS A 5 -8.08 44.83 8.55
C LYS A 5 -8.26 43.35 8.23
N LEU A 6 -7.29 42.72 7.58
CA LEU A 6 -7.21 41.26 7.51
C LEU A 6 -6.45 40.74 8.74
N ARG A 7 -7.14 40.00 9.60
CA ARG A 7 -6.54 39.23 10.71
C ARG A 7 -6.08 37.88 10.18
N SER A 8 -4.78 37.64 10.25
CA SER A 8 -4.17 36.31 10.14
C SER A 8 -4.58 35.47 11.35
N ARG A 9 -5.17 34.28 11.11
CA ARG A 9 -5.41 33.26 12.14
C ARG A 9 -4.30 32.22 12.03
N LEU A 10 -3.45 32.16 13.04
CA LEU A 10 -2.56 31.03 13.32
C LEU A 10 -3.40 29.79 13.67
N LEU A 11 -3.09 28.66 13.05
CA LEU A 11 -3.44 27.32 13.51
C LEU A 11 -2.25 26.76 14.31
N PRO A 12 -2.44 26.25 15.54
CA PRO A 12 -1.38 25.54 16.24
C PRO A 12 -1.34 24.08 15.77
N ALA A 13 -0.12 23.60 15.49
CA ALA A 13 0.16 22.20 15.27
C ALA A 13 0.02 21.41 16.58
N LEU A 14 -0.68 20.29 16.51
CA LEU A 14 -0.85 19.33 17.60
C LEU A 14 0.45 18.51 17.73
N ALA A 15 1.19 18.69 18.83
CA ALA A 15 2.29 17.83 19.21
C ALA A 15 1.75 16.64 20.02
N LEU A 16 1.90 15.41 19.50
CA LEU A 16 1.60 14.19 20.24
C LEU A 16 2.83 13.84 21.09
N LEU A 17 2.71 14.01 22.41
CA LEU A 17 3.70 13.55 23.39
C LEU A 17 3.39 12.10 23.79
N CYS A 18 4.30 11.18 23.45
CA CYS A 18 4.35 9.84 24.06
C CYS A 18 4.89 9.97 25.49
N ALA A 19 4.01 9.95 26.49
CA ALA A 19 4.37 9.75 27.88
C ALA A 19 4.27 8.26 28.22
N CYS A 20 5.41 7.56 28.28
CA CYS A 20 5.52 6.24 28.90
C CYS A 20 5.42 6.41 30.42
N GLY A 21 4.23 6.15 30.98
CA GLY A 21 4.03 5.99 32.41
C GLY A 21 4.36 4.58 32.84
N ALA A 22 5.43 4.43 33.63
CA ALA A 22 5.74 3.19 34.36
C ALA A 22 4.59 2.85 35.33
N ARG A 23 4.14 1.59 35.32
CA ARG A 23 3.18 1.06 36.28
C ARG A 23 3.87 0.02 37.17
N GLU A 24 3.97 0.34 38.45
CA GLU A 24 4.31 -0.60 39.53
C GLU A 24 3.22 -1.68 39.70
N PRO A 25 3.58 -2.88 40.20
CA PRO A 25 2.63 -3.96 40.42
C PRO A 25 1.92 -3.79 41.77
N ALA A 26 0.59 -3.80 41.75
CA ALA A 26 -0.21 -3.91 42.97
C ALA A 26 -0.60 -5.37 43.21
N ASN A 27 -0.34 -5.80 44.44
CA ASN A 27 -0.54 -7.12 45.02
C ASN A 27 -1.99 -7.60 45.08
N ALA A 28 -2.10 -8.92 45.17
CA ALA A 28 -3.25 -9.75 45.50
C ALA A 28 -3.99 -9.33 46.79
N ASN A 29 -5.33 -9.45 46.77
CA ASN A 29 -6.07 -10.48 47.53
C ASN A 29 -7.59 -10.24 47.53
N ALA A 30 -8.31 -11.34 47.76
CA ALA A 30 -9.65 -11.48 48.36
C ALA A 30 -10.85 -11.73 47.43
N ASN A 31 -11.16 -13.03 47.30
CA ASN A 31 -12.48 -13.66 47.43
C ASN A 31 -13.68 -12.75 47.73
N ALA A 32 -14.72 -12.86 46.91
CA ALA A 32 -16.10 -13.12 47.38
C ALA A 32 -16.99 -13.46 46.18
N GLU A 33 -17.50 -14.69 46.18
CA GLU A 33 -18.50 -15.24 45.28
C GLU A 33 -19.90 -14.91 45.83
N PRO A 34 -20.84 -14.34 45.06
CA PRO A 34 -22.25 -14.33 45.44
C PRO A 34 -22.99 -15.47 44.74
N ALA A 35 -23.70 -16.25 45.56
CA ALA A 35 -24.57 -17.33 45.20
C ALA A 35 -25.66 -16.92 44.21
N ALA A 36 -25.88 -17.76 43.20
CA ALA A 36 -26.99 -17.66 42.26
C ALA A 36 -28.30 -18.06 42.94
N GLU A 37 -29.27 -17.14 42.91
CA GLU A 37 -30.64 -17.35 43.34
C GLU A 37 -31.44 -17.99 42.19
N ALA A 38 -32.02 -19.16 42.47
CA ALA A 38 -32.78 -19.97 41.52
C ALA A 38 -34.16 -19.35 41.25
N ALA A 39 -34.42 -18.99 39.99
CA ALA A 39 -35.74 -18.59 39.54
C ALA A 39 -36.62 -19.82 39.25
N THR A 40 -37.82 -19.81 39.82
CA THR A 40 -38.90 -20.79 39.64
C THR A 40 -39.53 -20.70 38.23
N PRO A 41 -39.94 -21.84 37.63
CA PRO A 41 -40.65 -21.85 36.36
C PRO A 41 -42.13 -21.48 36.53
N SER A 42 -42.61 -20.58 35.68
CA SER A 42 -44.03 -20.24 35.53
C SER A 42 -44.69 -21.16 34.49
N PRO A 43 -45.83 -21.80 34.77
CA PRO A 43 -46.60 -22.53 33.77
C PRO A 43 -47.63 -21.61 33.08
N ASP A 44 -48.13 -22.10 31.95
CA ASP A 44 -49.24 -21.59 31.11
C ASP A 44 -48.96 -20.41 30.18
N ALA A 45 -48.57 -20.76 28.94
CA ALA A 45 -48.91 -20.00 27.75
C ALA A 45 -49.50 -20.94 26.69
N THR A 46 -50.80 -20.78 26.46
CA THR A 46 -51.58 -21.38 25.37
C THR A 46 -51.05 -20.90 24.01
N PRO A 47 -50.81 -21.78 23.02
CA PRO A 47 -50.33 -21.36 21.71
C PRO A 47 -51.45 -20.69 20.89
N GLU A 48 -51.20 -19.46 20.42
CA GLU A 48 -51.96 -18.82 19.36
C GLU A 48 -51.68 -19.49 18.00
N PRO A 49 -52.68 -19.59 17.11
CA PRO A 49 -52.52 -20.18 15.79
C PRO A 49 -51.65 -19.28 14.89
N THR A 50 -50.49 -19.80 14.49
CA THR A 50 -49.59 -19.19 13.50
C THR A 50 -50.29 -19.12 12.13
N THR A 51 -50.60 -17.91 11.70
CA THR A 51 -50.97 -17.60 10.32
C THR A 51 -49.75 -17.82 9.43
N ALA A 52 -49.86 -18.73 8.45
CA ALA A 52 -48.79 -19.04 7.51
C ALA A 52 -48.46 -17.80 6.64
N GLU A 53 -47.24 -17.31 6.79
CA GLU A 53 -46.65 -16.29 5.94
C GLU A 53 -46.35 -16.90 4.56
N PRO A 54 -46.71 -16.23 3.44
CA PRO A 54 -46.51 -16.76 2.11
C PRO A 54 -45.01 -16.92 1.82
N THR A 55 -44.61 -18.16 1.49
CA THR A 55 -43.25 -18.50 1.06
C THR A 55 -42.87 -17.65 -0.15
N PRO A 56 -41.84 -16.80 -0.08
CA PRO A 56 -41.35 -16.09 -1.26
C PRO A 56 -40.85 -17.11 -2.29
N PRO A 57 -41.07 -16.85 -3.60
CA PRO A 57 -40.67 -17.79 -4.65
C PRO A 57 -39.16 -18.02 -4.60
N ALA A 58 -38.77 -19.28 -4.42
CA ALA A 58 -37.39 -19.73 -4.51
C ALA A 58 -36.83 -19.31 -5.87
N THR A 59 -35.99 -18.29 -5.88
CA THR A 59 -35.26 -17.88 -7.07
C THR A 59 -34.10 -18.84 -7.20
N ASP A 60 -34.27 -19.83 -8.08
CA ASP A 60 -33.29 -20.88 -8.35
C ASP A 60 -32.07 -20.28 -9.05
N ARG A 61 -31.16 -19.68 -8.26
CA ARG A 61 -29.94 -19.00 -8.70
C ARG A 61 -28.75 -19.95 -8.58
N THR A 62 -28.89 -21.18 -9.10
CA THR A 62 -27.80 -22.17 -9.24
C THR A 62 -27.13 -22.10 -10.61
N ALA A 63 -26.98 -20.89 -11.18
CA ALA A 63 -26.16 -20.70 -12.35
C ALA A 63 -24.69 -20.91 -11.95
N LYS A 64 -24.11 -22.07 -12.28
CA LYS A 64 -22.66 -22.23 -12.33
C LYS A 64 -22.12 -21.09 -13.18
N ALA A 65 -21.43 -20.13 -12.55
CA ALA A 65 -20.72 -19.09 -13.27
C ALA A 65 -19.74 -19.80 -14.21
N ASN A 66 -20.04 -19.80 -15.50
CA ASN A 66 -19.09 -20.18 -16.53
C ASN A 66 -17.98 -19.13 -16.44
N VAL A 67 -16.93 -19.45 -15.69
CA VAL A 67 -15.69 -18.67 -15.70
C VAL A 67 -15.14 -18.85 -17.11
N THR A 68 -15.44 -17.90 -17.99
CA THR A 68 -14.81 -17.85 -19.31
C THR A 68 -13.31 -17.83 -19.05
N PRO A 69 -12.53 -18.82 -19.53
CA PRO A 69 -11.09 -18.80 -19.39
C PRO A 69 -10.61 -17.44 -19.89
N ARG A 70 -9.85 -16.73 -19.06
CA ARG A 70 -9.21 -15.50 -19.50
C ARG A 70 -8.40 -15.85 -20.74
N PRO A 71 -8.52 -15.09 -21.84
CA PRO A 71 -7.72 -15.38 -23.03
C PRO A 71 -6.25 -15.39 -22.59
N ASP A 72 -5.57 -16.49 -22.86
CA ASP A 72 -4.11 -16.57 -22.79
C ASP A 72 -3.59 -15.49 -23.72
N SER A 73 -3.34 -14.29 -23.18
CA SER A 73 -2.84 -13.21 -23.99
C SER A 73 -1.35 -13.46 -24.12
N ASP A 74 -0.94 -14.12 -25.20
CA ASP A 74 0.46 -14.23 -25.63
C ASP A 74 1.12 -12.84 -25.88
N GLN A 75 0.39 -11.74 -25.68
CA GLN A 75 0.91 -10.39 -25.81
C GLN A 75 1.66 -9.97 -24.54
N PRO A 76 2.91 -9.46 -24.68
CA PRO A 76 3.62 -8.83 -23.58
C PRO A 76 2.76 -7.76 -22.91
N GLY A 77 2.74 -7.78 -21.59
CA GLY A 77 2.04 -6.75 -20.81
C GLY A 77 2.86 -5.47 -20.64
N ALA A 78 2.42 -4.62 -19.72
CA ALA A 78 3.11 -3.41 -19.33
C ALA A 78 3.14 -3.27 -17.80
N VAL A 79 4.08 -2.47 -17.30
CA VAL A 79 4.11 -2.06 -15.90
C VAL A 79 3.65 -0.62 -15.80
N TYR A 80 2.80 -0.33 -14.82
CA TYR A 80 2.30 1.01 -14.56
C TYR A 80 2.72 1.44 -13.15
N PHE A 81 3.23 2.66 -13.05
CA PHE A 81 3.79 3.22 -11.82
C PHE A 81 3.08 4.53 -11.48
N VAL A 82 2.62 4.64 -10.24
CA VAL A 82 2.26 5.93 -9.65
C VAL A 82 3.52 6.48 -8.99
N ILE A 83 4.03 7.58 -9.53
CA ILE A 83 5.17 8.31 -8.97
C ILE A 83 4.62 9.52 -8.20
N ASN A 84 4.87 9.55 -6.89
CA ASN A 84 4.41 10.65 -6.02
C ASN A 84 4.80 12.01 -6.61
N THR A 85 3.84 12.94 -6.66
CA THR A 85 3.98 14.30 -7.22
C THR A 85 4.23 14.42 -8.74
N LYS A 86 4.51 13.31 -9.43
CA LYS A 86 4.80 13.31 -10.87
C LYS A 86 3.66 12.76 -11.71
N GLY A 87 3.01 11.68 -11.28
CA GLY A 87 1.84 11.09 -11.92
C GLY A 87 2.02 9.64 -12.36
N LEU A 88 1.35 9.24 -13.44
CA LEU A 88 1.27 7.85 -13.91
C LEU A 88 2.25 7.62 -15.07
N VAL A 89 3.14 6.65 -14.92
CA VAL A 89 4.11 6.24 -15.95
C VAL A 89 3.83 4.81 -16.37
N LYS A 90 3.93 4.55 -17.66
CA LYS A 90 3.93 3.20 -18.26
C LYS A 90 5.35 2.82 -18.64
N LEU A 91 5.74 1.58 -18.38
CA LEU A 91 6.92 0.93 -18.95
C LEU A 91 6.46 -0.26 -19.80
N ASP A 92 6.86 -0.28 -21.06
CA ASP A 92 6.67 -1.42 -21.95
C ASP A 92 7.94 -1.70 -22.77
N GLY A 93 7.87 -2.60 -23.75
CA GLY A 93 9.01 -2.96 -24.61
C GLY A 93 9.58 -1.78 -25.43
N THR A 94 8.88 -0.64 -25.49
CA THR A 94 9.36 0.58 -26.16
C THR A 94 10.04 1.58 -25.20
N GLY A 95 10.00 1.33 -23.89
CA GLY A 95 10.56 2.19 -22.85
C GLY A 95 9.49 2.83 -21.96
N THR A 96 9.85 3.94 -21.31
CA THR A 96 8.93 4.66 -20.42
C THR A 96 8.12 5.72 -21.14
N LYS A 97 6.86 5.88 -20.73
CA LYS A 97 5.95 6.93 -21.20
C LYS A 97 5.15 7.51 -20.03
N LEU A 98 5.22 8.83 -19.85
CA LEU A 98 4.37 9.55 -18.90
C LEU A 98 2.95 9.65 -19.47
N LEU A 99 1.99 8.98 -18.83
CA LEU A 99 0.58 8.96 -19.24
C LEU A 99 -0.23 10.09 -18.60
N LEU A 100 0.10 10.44 -17.35
CA LEU A 100 -0.49 11.56 -16.62
C LEU A 100 0.63 12.33 -15.92
N ALA A 101 0.75 13.61 -16.22
CA ALA A 101 1.74 14.50 -15.59
C ALA A 101 1.09 15.39 -14.54
N ASN A 102 1.78 15.60 -13.41
CA ASN A 102 1.41 16.53 -12.34
C ASN A 102 -0.09 16.44 -11.98
N PRO A 103 -0.56 15.27 -11.50
CA PRO A 103 -1.97 15.10 -11.22
C PRO A 103 -2.40 16.19 -10.23
N GLU A 104 -3.53 16.82 -10.48
CA GLU A 104 -4.06 17.87 -9.61
C GLU A 104 -4.35 17.36 -8.18
N ARG A 105 -4.36 16.04 -8.02
CA ARG A 105 -4.80 15.30 -6.84
C ARG A 105 -3.90 14.11 -6.60
N ASN A 106 -3.82 13.70 -5.33
CA ASN A 106 -3.10 12.48 -4.99
C ASN A 106 -3.84 11.28 -5.58
N ILE A 107 -3.09 10.44 -6.29
CA ILE A 107 -3.52 9.12 -6.71
C ILE A 107 -3.38 8.24 -5.47
N SER A 108 -4.49 7.68 -4.99
CA SER A 108 -4.56 6.87 -3.78
C SER A 108 -4.50 5.37 -4.06
N ASP A 109 -4.76 4.95 -5.29
CA ASP A 109 -4.61 3.56 -5.69
C ASP A 109 -4.40 3.37 -7.20
N LEU A 110 -3.80 2.24 -7.56
CA LEU A 110 -3.64 1.73 -8.91
C LEU A 110 -3.81 0.20 -8.85
N PHE A 111 -4.80 -0.34 -9.55
CA PHE A 111 -5.13 -1.76 -9.48
C PHE A 111 -5.60 -2.31 -10.83
N ILE A 112 -5.64 -3.64 -10.93
CA ILE A 112 -6.16 -4.36 -12.11
C ILE A 112 -7.60 -4.79 -11.83
N GLY A 113 -8.51 -4.37 -12.69
CA GLY A 113 -9.93 -4.73 -12.61
C GLY A 113 -10.18 -6.21 -12.97
N PRO A 114 -11.41 -6.69 -12.74
CA PRO A 114 -11.75 -8.10 -12.93
C PRO A 114 -11.60 -8.60 -14.38
N SER A 115 -11.68 -7.71 -15.37
CA SER A 115 -11.47 -8.04 -16.79
C SER A 115 -10.04 -7.75 -17.26
N GLY A 116 -9.14 -7.40 -16.34
CA GLY A 116 -7.72 -7.19 -16.62
C GLY A 116 -7.33 -5.77 -17.01
N GLU A 117 -8.25 -4.81 -17.01
CA GLU A 117 -7.93 -3.41 -17.31
C GLU A 117 -7.31 -2.70 -16.10
N VAL A 118 -6.53 -1.65 -16.36
CA VAL A 118 -5.88 -0.86 -15.31
C VAL A 118 -6.79 0.27 -14.88
N PHE A 119 -7.00 0.40 -13.58
CA PHE A 119 -7.78 1.47 -12.97
C PHE A 119 -6.90 2.31 -12.05
N MET A 120 -7.14 3.61 -12.07
CA MET A 120 -6.51 4.58 -11.20
C MET A 120 -7.58 5.24 -10.34
N LEU A 121 -7.35 5.26 -9.02
CA LEU A 121 -8.19 5.97 -8.07
C LEU A 121 -7.46 7.23 -7.61
N ASP A 122 -8.12 8.38 -7.77
CA ASP A 122 -7.75 9.60 -7.05
C ASP A 122 -8.83 9.92 -6.02
N ALA A 123 -8.60 10.97 -5.21
CA ALA A 123 -9.52 11.35 -4.12
C ALA A 123 -10.98 11.63 -4.55
N HIS A 124 -11.29 11.71 -5.85
CA HIS A 124 -12.62 12.05 -6.35
C HIS A 124 -13.06 11.31 -7.60
N SER A 125 -12.22 10.50 -8.22
CA SER A 125 -12.62 9.78 -9.42
C SER A 125 -11.94 8.43 -9.53
N LEU A 126 -12.71 7.48 -10.04
CA LEU A 126 -12.19 6.24 -10.60
C LEU A 126 -12.01 6.44 -12.10
N ARG A 127 -10.82 6.17 -12.59
CA ARG A 127 -10.49 6.27 -14.02
C ARG A 127 -10.02 4.93 -14.53
N LYS A 128 -10.47 4.56 -15.72
CA LYS A 128 -10.00 3.40 -16.47
C LYS A 128 -8.95 3.86 -17.47
N LEU A 129 -7.87 3.10 -17.62
CA LEU A 129 -6.91 3.31 -18.68
C LEU A 129 -7.40 2.65 -19.98
N GLU A 130 -7.64 3.45 -21.00
CA GLU A 130 -8.01 3.02 -22.36
C GLU A 130 -6.90 3.40 -23.33
N GLY A 131 -6.09 2.40 -23.70
CA GLY A 131 -4.83 2.64 -24.40
C GLY A 131 -3.87 3.43 -23.52
N ASP A 132 -3.58 4.67 -23.91
CA ASP A 132 -2.73 5.60 -23.17
C ASP A 132 -3.53 6.77 -22.56
N THR A 133 -4.86 6.69 -22.54
CA THR A 133 -5.75 7.74 -22.03
C THR A 133 -6.50 7.28 -20.78
N LEU A 134 -6.59 8.14 -19.76
CA LEU A 134 -7.43 7.90 -18.59
C LEU A 134 -8.84 8.44 -18.81
N VAL A 135 -9.82 7.54 -18.80
CA VAL A 135 -11.25 7.85 -18.95
C VAL A 135 -11.92 7.76 -17.58
N GLU A 136 -12.61 8.83 -17.17
CA GLU A 136 -13.39 8.85 -15.92
C GLU A 136 -14.58 7.89 -16.02
N VAL A 137 -14.63 6.91 -15.12
CA VAL A 137 -15.70 5.92 -15.02
C VAL A 137 -16.69 6.31 -13.94
N GLU A 138 -16.18 6.81 -12.82
CA GLU A 138 -16.98 7.23 -11.66
C GLU A 138 -16.42 8.51 -11.08
N ARG A 139 -17.31 9.40 -10.63
CA ARG A 139 -16.95 10.60 -9.88
C ARG A 139 -17.56 10.53 -8.48
N PHE A 140 -16.71 10.70 -7.48
CA PHE A 140 -17.08 10.77 -6.08
C PHE A 140 -17.27 12.24 -5.66
N GLU A 141 -18.43 12.56 -5.09
CA GLU A 141 -18.72 13.90 -4.56
C GLU A 141 -18.20 14.04 -3.12
N LEU A 142 -17.32 15.02 -2.86
CA LEU A 142 -16.74 15.27 -1.53
C LEU A 142 -17.77 15.56 -0.43
N GLY A 143 -19.02 15.89 -0.78
CA GLY A 143 -20.05 16.29 0.16
C GLY A 143 -20.71 15.13 0.92
N ARG A 144 -20.47 13.88 0.50
CA ARG A 144 -21.00 12.67 1.15
C ARG A 144 -19.86 11.69 1.38
N GLY A 145 -19.36 11.63 2.61
CA GLY A 145 -18.44 10.58 3.07
C GLY A 145 -16.94 10.78 2.84
N GLY A 146 -16.49 11.96 2.45
CA GLY A 146 -15.05 12.25 2.36
C GLY A 146 -14.33 11.48 1.24
N PRO A 147 -12.99 11.39 1.28
CA PRO A 147 -12.23 10.66 0.26
C PRO A 147 -12.51 9.15 0.31
N VAL A 148 -12.44 8.49 -0.84
CA VAL A 148 -12.48 7.02 -0.93
C VAL A 148 -11.16 6.47 -0.38
N ASN A 149 -11.26 5.65 0.66
CA ASN A 149 -10.13 5.00 1.33
C ASN A 149 -9.75 3.67 0.68
N ALA A 150 -10.74 2.92 0.17
CA ALA A 150 -10.55 1.67 -0.55
C ALA A 150 -11.66 1.49 -1.59
N LEU A 151 -11.37 0.76 -2.66
CA LEU A 151 -12.32 0.51 -3.74
C LEU A 151 -12.16 -0.93 -4.26
N ALA A 152 -13.27 -1.56 -4.65
CA ALA A 152 -13.26 -2.82 -5.35
C ALA A 152 -14.31 -2.82 -6.48
N LEU A 153 -14.00 -3.49 -7.60
CA LEU A 153 -14.88 -3.59 -8.77
C LEU A 153 -15.34 -5.04 -8.96
N ALA A 154 -16.65 -5.25 -8.98
CA ALA A 154 -17.24 -6.54 -9.32
C ALA A 154 -17.21 -6.78 -10.85
N ARG A 155 -17.33 -8.04 -11.27
CA ARG A 155 -17.36 -8.41 -12.70
C ARG A 155 -18.52 -7.81 -13.48
N ASP A 156 -19.63 -7.55 -12.79
CA ASP A 156 -20.80 -6.88 -13.37
C ASP A 156 -20.67 -5.35 -13.47
N GLY A 157 -19.52 -4.80 -13.05
CA GLY A 157 -19.25 -3.36 -13.04
C GLY A 157 -19.72 -2.65 -11.77
N THR A 158 -20.29 -3.36 -10.79
CA THR A 158 -20.66 -2.76 -9.51
C THR A 158 -19.42 -2.24 -8.78
N THR A 159 -19.41 -0.94 -8.48
CA THR A 159 -18.36 -0.28 -7.70
C THR A 159 -18.69 -0.33 -6.22
N TRP A 160 -17.75 -0.86 -5.44
CA TRP A 160 -17.75 -0.87 -3.99
C TRP A 160 -16.69 0.07 -3.47
N ILE A 161 -17.00 0.85 -2.43
CA ILE A 161 -16.07 1.79 -1.80
C ILE A 161 -16.11 1.67 -0.28
N SER A 162 -15.00 2.05 0.34
CA SER A 162 -14.90 2.40 1.75
C SER A 162 -14.57 3.87 1.84
N ASN A 163 -15.30 4.65 2.63
CA ASN A 163 -15.06 6.07 2.87
C ASN A 163 -15.41 6.42 4.33
N SER A 164 -15.42 7.69 4.75
CA SER A 164 -15.67 8.04 6.15
C SER A 164 -17.09 7.72 6.66
N GLU A 165 -18.05 7.45 5.77
CA GLU A 165 -19.43 7.09 6.12
C GLU A 165 -19.61 5.57 6.31
N GLY A 166 -18.77 4.75 5.69
CA GLY A 166 -18.84 3.29 5.77
C GLY A 166 -18.49 2.59 4.47
N ILE A 167 -19.12 1.43 4.25
CA ILE A 167 -18.96 0.62 3.03
C ILE A 167 -20.17 0.87 2.12
N GLY A 168 -19.92 1.41 0.93
CA GLY A 168 -20.92 1.76 -0.06
C GLY A 168 -20.84 0.89 -1.32
N ALA A 169 -21.99 0.58 -1.91
CA ALA A 169 -22.08 -0.01 -3.24
C ALA A 169 -22.94 0.86 -4.16
N ARG A 170 -22.53 1.00 -5.43
CA ARG A 170 -23.35 1.68 -6.43
C ARG A 170 -24.29 0.68 -7.10
N VAL A 171 -25.55 0.65 -6.66
CA VAL A 171 -26.59 -0.27 -7.14
C VAL A 171 -27.65 0.56 -7.87
N ASP A 172 -27.94 0.22 -9.13
CA ASP A 172 -28.91 0.93 -9.98
C ASP A 172 -28.62 2.45 -10.08
N GLY A 173 -27.34 2.82 -10.13
CA GLY A 173 -26.89 4.21 -10.21
C GLY A 173 -26.91 4.98 -8.89
N ALA A 174 -27.43 4.40 -7.81
CA ALA A 174 -27.51 5.00 -6.48
C ALA A 174 -26.56 4.34 -5.47
N TRP A 175 -26.02 5.12 -4.55
CA TRP A 175 -25.20 4.61 -3.46
C TRP A 175 -26.07 4.01 -2.34
N ARG A 176 -25.74 2.79 -1.95
CA ARG A 176 -26.26 2.14 -0.74
C ARG A 176 -25.11 1.90 0.23
N THR A 177 -25.16 2.55 1.39
CA THR A 177 -24.05 2.55 2.37
C THR A 177 -24.47 1.86 3.66
N THR A 178 -23.59 1.01 4.18
CA THR A 178 -23.66 0.47 5.54
C THR A 178 -22.56 1.11 6.38
N SER A 179 -22.92 1.72 7.52
CA SER A 179 -21.94 2.42 8.35
C SER A 179 -20.95 1.47 9.03
N PHE A 180 -19.74 1.94 9.31
CA PHE A 180 -18.74 1.15 10.04
C PHE A 180 -19.22 0.67 11.41
N GLU A 181 -19.99 1.50 12.13
CA GLU A 181 -20.61 1.13 13.40
C GLU A 181 -21.58 -0.05 13.24
N ALA A 182 -22.43 -0.03 12.21
CA ALA A 182 -23.35 -1.13 11.93
C ALA A 182 -22.63 -2.43 11.52
N LEU A 183 -21.45 -2.31 10.91
CA LEU A 183 -20.59 -3.44 10.55
C LEU A 183 -19.71 -3.92 11.72
N GLY A 184 -19.51 -3.11 12.75
CA GLY A 184 -18.55 -3.38 13.82
C GLY A 184 -17.10 -3.43 13.35
N VAL A 185 -16.75 -2.68 12.30
CA VAL A 185 -15.38 -2.60 11.75
C VAL A 185 -14.81 -1.20 11.90
N GLU A 186 -13.50 -1.04 11.85
CA GLU A 186 -12.87 0.28 11.88
C GLU A 186 -12.88 1.00 10.51
N PRO A 187 -12.71 2.34 10.45
CA PRO A 187 -12.71 3.09 9.19
C PRO A 187 -11.58 2.77 8.20
N SER A 188 -10.54 2.07 8.67
CA SER A 188 -9.43 1.59 7.84
C SER A 188 -9.66 0.19 7.27
N ALA A 189 -10.85 -0.39 7.44
CA ALA A 189 -11.16 -1.71 6.89
C ALA A 189 -10.95 -1.72 5.37
N ALA A 190 -10.25 -2.75 4.90
CA ALA A 190 -10.04 -3.00 3.49
C ALA A 190 -11.29 -3.62 2.85
N LEU A 191 -11.36 -3.51 1.53
CA LEU A 191 -12.47 -4.00 0.72
C LEU A 191 -11.87 -4.80 -0.44
N ALA A 192 -12.36 -6.01 -0.67
CA ALA A 192 -11.90 -6.86 -1.76
C ALA A 192 -13.04 -7.75 -2.27
N ILE A 193 -12.96 -8.19 -3.52
CA ILE A 193 -13.97 -9.07 -4.13
C ILE A 193 -13.27 -10.34 -4.59
N ALA A 194 -13.76 -11.50 -4.13
CA ALA A 194 -13.24 -12.80 -4.54
C ALA A 194 -13.67 -13.13 -5.98
N ALA A 195 -13.03 -14.13 -6.61
CA ALA A 195 -13.35 -14.54 -7.98
C ALA A 195 -14.76 -15.14 -8.15
N ASP A 196 -15.44 -15.48 -7.05
CA ASP A 196 -16.84 -15.91 -7.03
C ASP A 196 -17.82 -14.73 -6.77
N ASP A 197 -17.34 -13.49 -6.96
CA ASP A 197 -18.04 -12.23 -6.72
C ASP A 197 -18.47 -11.99 -5.26
N THR A 198 -17.94 -12.78 -4.31
CA THR A 198 -18.14 -12.51 -2.88
C THR A 198 -17.39 -11.25 -2.48
N VAL A 199 -18.13 -10.26 -1.97
CA VAL A 199 -17.57 -9.01 -1.43
C VAL A 199 -17.12 -9.23 0.01
N TRP A 200 -15.90 -8.84 0.32
CA TRP A 200 -15.30 -8.94 1.65
C TRP A 200 -14.98 -7.57 2.22
N VAL A 201 -15.28 -7.38 3.50
CA VAL A 201 -14.80 -6.28 4.33
C VAL A 201 -13.83 -6.87 5.35
N ILE A 202 -12.60 -6.39 5.32
CA ILE A 202 -11.47 -6.93 6.08
C ILE A 202 -11.00 -5.83 7.05
N GLY A 203 -11.50 -5.87 8.28
CA GLY A 203 -10.95 -5.11 9.38
C GLY A 203 -9.76 -5.81 10.03
N SER A 204 -9.10 -5.09 10.92
CA SER A 204 -7.93 -5.54 11.69
C SER A 204 -8.19 -6.83 12.46
N ARG A 205 -9.42 -7.02 12.96
CA ARG A 205 -9.85 -8.17 13.76
C ARG A 205 -11.23 -8.70 13.38
N VAL A 206 -11.84 -8.16 12.34
CA VAL A 206 -13.20 -8.51 11.92
C VAL A 206 -13.18 -8.82 10.44
N LEU A 207 -13.72 -9.98 10.08
CA LEU A 207 -13.90 -10.39 8.69
C LEU A 207 -15.39 -10.50 8.44
N LEU A 208 -15.88 -9.79 7.43
CA LEU A 208 -17.26 -9.90 6.96
C LEU A 208 -17.22 -10.26 5.49
N TYR A 209 -18.12 -11.13 5.06
CA TYR A 209 -18.48 -11.25 3.65
C TYR A 209 -19.93 -10.89 3.44
N ARG A 210 -20.26 -10.47 2.22
CA ARG A 210 -21.64 -10.19 1.85
C ARG A 210 -22.27 -11.40 1.19
N GLU A 211 -23.46 -11.77 1.66
CA GLU A 211 -24.34 -12.72 0.99
C GLU A 211 -25.73 -12.10 0.89
N ALA A 212 -26.24 -11.99 -0.35
CA ALA A 212 -27.39 -11.16 -0.66
C ALA A 212 -27.22 -9.73 -0.10
N ASP A 213 -28.09 -9.31 0.82
CA ASP A 213 -28.06 -7.99 1.46
C ASP A 213 -27.60 -8.04 2.93
N GLN A 214 -27.00 -9.15 3.35
CA GLN A 214 -26.51 -9.32 4.71
C GLN A 214 -24.99 -9.43 4.76
N TRP A 215 -24.41 -8.82 5.80
CA TRP A 215 -23.02 -8.98 6.15
C TRP A 215 -22.88 -10.12 7.16
N ILE A 216 -22.15 -11.16 6.79
CA ILE A 216 -21.98 -12.36 7.59
C ILE A 216 -20.56 -12.35 8.17
N PRO A 217 -20.40 -12.42 9.50
CA PRO A 217 -19.09 -12.49 10.12
C PRO A 217 -18.42 -13.84 9.91
N VAL A 218 -17.11 -13.83 9.72
CA VAL A 218 -16.25 -15.01 9.75
C VAL A 218 -15.40 -14.94 11.00
N ASP A 219 -15.43 -16.01 11.80
CA ASP A 219 -14.69 -16.10 13.05
C ASP A 219 -13.16 -16.12 12.79
N PRO A 220 -12.40 -15.07 13.18
CA PRO A 220 -10.95 -15.07 13.04
C PRO A 220 -10.28 -16.14 13.91
N MET A 221 -10.95 -16.64 14.96
CA MET A 221 -10.41 -17.68 15.84
C MET A 221 -10.20 -19.02 15.12
N LEU A 222 -10.73 -19.19 13.91
CA LEU A 222 -10.39 -20.31 13.03
C LEU A 222 -8.87 -20.41 12.76
N LEU A 223 -8.14 -19.30 12.92
CA LEU A 223 -6.67 -19.25 12.81
C LEU A 223 -5.93 -19.63 14.09
N ARG A 224 -6.65 -19.91 15.19
CA ARG A 224 -6.15 -20.25 16.54
C ARG A 224 -5.35 -19.17 17.25
N THR A 225 -5.04 -18.07 16.58
CA THR A 225 -4.50 -16.83 17.13
C THR A 225 -5.43 -15.69 16.72
N LEU A 226 -5.39 -14.56 17.43
CA LEU A 226 -6.07 -13.33 16.98
C LEU A 226 -5.12 -12.59 16.03
N PRO A 227 -5.24 -12.76 14.70
CA PRO A 227 -4.33 -12.10 13.79
C PRO A 227 -4.65 -10.61 13.68
N LEU A 228 -3.68 -9.86 13.18
CA LEU A 228 -3.92 -8.59 12.51
C LEU A 228 -3.94 -8.88 11.01
N PHE A 229 -5.08 -8.65 10.35
CA PHE A 229 -5.20 -8.78 8.90
C PHE A 229 -4.66 -7.52 8.22
N LEU A 230 -3.75 -7.71 7.26
CA LEU A 230 -3.06 -6.64 6.54
C LEU A 230 -3.03 -6.95 5.05
N ASN A 231 -2.93 -5.91 4.22
CA ASN A 231 -2.75 -6.03 2.76
C ASN A 231 -3.76 -7.00 2.13
N ALA A 232 -5.06 -6.76 2.29
CA ALA A 232 -6.06 -7.59 1.63
C ALA A 232 -6.00 -7.36 0.11
N THR A 233 -5.99 -8.43 -0.68
CA THR A 233 -5.91 -8.37 -2.15
C THR A 233 -6.78 -9.46 -2.77
N ALA A 234 -7.56 -9.08 -3.77
CA ALA A 234 -8.38 -9.99 -4.55
C ALA A 234 -7.51 -10.93 -5.40
N SER A 235 -7.88 -12.21 -5.48
CA SER A 235 -7.31 -13.12 -6.49
C SER A 235 -8.22 -13.16 -7.72
N PRO A 236 -7.67 -13.08 -8.94
CA PRO A 236 -8.48 -13.17 -10.16
C PRO A 236 -9.12 -14.55 -10.35
N ILE A 237 -8.56 -15.60 -9.73
CA ILE A 237 -8.97 -17.00 -9.92
C ILE A 237 -9.43 -17.70 -8.62
N GLY A 238 -9.50 -16.97 -7.50
CA GLY A 238 -9.70 -17.59 -6.21
C GLY A 238 -10.19 -16.66 -5.10
N PRO A 239 -9.94 -17.03 -3.83
CA PRO A 239 -10.38 -16.24 -2.69
C PRO A 239 -9.60 -14.92 -2.56
N VAL A 240 -10.12 -14.02 -1.74
CA VAL A 240 -9.33 -12.88 -1.24
C VAL A 240 -8.18 -13.41 -0.38
N ASN A 241 -7.00 -12.81 -0.56
CA ASN A 241 -5.80 -13.10 0.22
C ASN A 241 -5.51 -11.94 1.17
N THR A 242 -4.90 -12.23 2.31
CA THR A 242 -4.42 -11.24 3.27
C THR A 242 -3.19 -11.78 3.99
N THR A 243 -2.41 -10.88 4.57
CA THR A 243 -1.23 -11.22 5.37
C THR A 243 -1.55 -11.10 6.85
N THR A 244 -0.98 -12.01 7.66
CA THR A 244 -1.11 -11.99 9.12
C THR A 244 0.29 -12.11 9.77
N GLY A 245 1.16 -11.16 9.41
CA GLY A 245 2.58 -11.14 9.81
C GLY A 245 3.41 -12.12 8.98
N HIS A 246 3.52 -13.37 9.44
CA HIS A 246 4.37 -14.42 8.84
C HIS A 246 3.56 -15.48 8.07
N LYS A 247 2.26 -15.25 7.83
CA LYS A 247 1.39 -16.15 7.07
C LYS A 247 0.66 -15.41 5.95
N LEU A 248 0.42 -16.12 4.86
CA LEU A 248 -0.60 -15.78 3.86
C LEU A 248 -1.88 -16.47 4.29
N THR A 249 -2.99 -15.75 4.34
CA THR A 249 -4.31 -16.31 4.65
C THR A 249 -5.25 -16.09 3.49
N ARG A 250 -5.88 -17.17 3.03
CA ARG A 250 -6.94 -17.20 2.03
C ARG A 250 -8.29 -17.22 2.72
N LEU A 251 -9.12 -16.24 2.40
CA LEU A 251 -10.42 -16.05 3.03
C LEU A 251 -11.47 -16.95 2.39
N GLY A 252 -12.08 -17.83 3.19
CA GLY A 252 -13.24 -18.62 2.81
C GLY A 252 -14.40 -18.36 3.77
N LYS A 253 -15.63 -18.53 3.28
CA LYS A 253 -16.86 -18.26 4.05
C LYS A 253 -16.96 -19.10 5.33
N THR A 254 -16.41 -20.33 5.30
CA THR A 254 -16.50 -21.30 6.40
C THR A 254 -15.14 -21.79 6.91
N ALA A 255 -14.05 -21.37 6.27
CA ALA A 255 -12.69 -21.78 6.62
C ALA A 255 -11.68 -20.70 6.20
N LEU A 256 -10.62 -20.55 6.99
CA LEU A 256 -9.48 -19.72 6.67
C LEU A 256 -8.28 -20.63 6.42
N ASP A 257 -7.74 -20.61 5.20
CA ASP A 257 -6.57 -21.42 4.82
C ASP A 257 -5.30 -20.58 4.95
N SER A 258 -4.40 -20.95 5.85
CA SER A 258 -3.17 -20.22 6.11
C SER A 258 -1.93 -21.00 5.72
N VAL A 259 -1.05 -20.32 4.99
CA VAL A 259 0.26 -20.82 4.59
C VAL A 259 1.32 -20.13 5.42
N LEU A 260 2.15 -20.91 6.12
CA LEU A 260 3.28 -20.39 6.88
C LEU A 260 4.41 -19.98 5.94
N ILE A 261 4.65 -18.67 5.85
CA ILE A 261 5.63 -18.09 4.93
C ILE A 261 7.02 -18.04 5.55
N ASP A 262 7.14 -17.62 6.80
CA ASP A 262 8.40 -17.67 7.53
C ASP A 262 8.28 -18.65 8.69
N PRO A 263 8.86 -19.86 8.59
CA PRO A 263 8.77 -20.85 9.65
C PRO A 263 9.53 -20.43 10.92
N LYS A 264 10.41 -19.43 10.84
CA LYS A 264 11.13 -18.90 12.01
C LYS A 264 10.39 -17.75 12.69
N GLU A 265 9.32 -17.24 12.06
CA GLU A 265 8.53 -16.09 12.53
C GLU A 265 9.39 -14.84 12.86
N LYS A 266 10.49 -14.65 12.13
CA LYS A 266 11.43 -13.53 12.33
C LYS A 266 11.14 -12.36 11.39
N ILE A 267 10.58 -12.66 10.22
CA ILE A 267 10.35 -11.68 9.15
C ILE A 267 8.85 -11.48 8.99
N SER A 268 8.42 -10.22 9.11
CA SER A 268 7.05 -9.79 8.84
C SER A 268 6.90 -9.41 7.37
N TYR A 269 6.03 -10.11 6.65
CA TYR A 269 5.74 -9.86 5.23
C TYR A 269 4.52 -8.95 5.09
N THR A 270 4.64 -7.76 5.67
CA THR A 270 3.55 -6.78 5.76
C THR A 270 3.78 -5.57 4.88
N ALA A 271 4.87 -5.51 4.11
CA ALA A 271 5.16 -4.37 3.25
C ALA A 271 4.33 -4.39 1.97
N ALA A 272 4.16 -5.55 1.33
CA ALA A 272 3.33 -5.69 0.15
C ALA A 272 2.77 -7.11 0.00
N LEU A 273 1.58 -7.19 -0.61
CA LEU A 273 0.98 -8.42 -1.15
C LEU A 273 0.50 -8.09 -2.56
N ASP A 274 0.81 -8.94 -3.53
CA ASP A 274 0.20 -8.89 -4.86
C ASP A 274 -0.15 -10.30 -5.33
N ILE A 275 -1.14 -10.42 -6.22
CA ILE A 275 -1.60 -11.70 -6.75
C ILE A 275 -1.51 -11.66 -8.28
N ALA A 276 -0.64 -12.51 -8.83
CA ALA A 276 -0.49 -12.67 -10.27
C ALA A 276 -1.79 -13.19 -10.92
N ALA A 277 -1.90 -13.02 -12.23
CA ALA A 277 -3.09 -13.41 -13.01
C ALA A 277 -3.50 -14.88 -12.85
N ASP A 278 -2.52 -15.76 -12.58
CA ASP A 278 -2.70 -17.20 -12.39
C ASP A 278 -2.82 -17.63 -10.92
N GLY A 279 -2.92 -16.66 -10.01
CA GLY A 279 -3.16 -16.87 -8.58
C GLY A 279 -1.92 -17.12 -7.73
N HIS A 280 -0.71 -17.01 -8.28
CA HIS A 280 0.50 -16.93 -7.44
C HIS A 280 0.43 -15.69 -6.55
N ALA A 281 0.77 -15.86 -5.28
CA ALA A 281 0.83 -14.75 -4.34
C ALA A 281 2.28 -14.34 -4.10
N GLY A 282 2.56 -13.06 -4.29
CA GLY A 282 3.85 -12.43 -4.02
C GLY A 282 3.78 -11.58 -2.78
N LEU A 283 4.79 -11.70 -1.92
CA LEU A 283 4.88 -10.90 -0.71
C LEU A 283 6.26 -10.30 -0.57
N ALA A 284 6.30 -9.09 -0.01
CA ALA A 284 7.54 -8.43 0.38
C ALA A 284 7.57 -8.11 1.88
N SER A 285 8.74 -8.26 2.49
CA SER A 285 9.07 -7.64 3.78
C SER A 285 9.54 -6.19 3.58
N SER A 286 9.61 -5.41 4.67
CA SER A 286 10.19 -4.06 4.61
C SER A 286 11.68 -4.06 4.29
N ALA A 287 12.36 -5.18 4.53
CA ALA A 287 13.77 -5.41 4.20
C ALA A 287 13.94 -6.06 2.82
N CYS A 288 12.93 -5.97 1.96
CA CYS A 288 12.91 -6.53 0.61
C CYS A 288 13.03 -8.06 0.52
N ASP A 289 12.74 -8.82 1.58
CA ASP A 289 12.62 -10.27 1.43
C ASP A 289 11.40 -10.58 0.58
N LEU A 290 11.59 -11.40 -0.45
CA LEU A 290 10.53 -11.77 -1.38
C LEU A 290 10.10 -13.21 -1.13
N VAL A 291 8.79 -13.42 -1.16
CA VAL A 291 8.17 -14.74 -1.07
C VAL A 291 7.17 -14.89 -2.19
N ARG A 292 7.24 -16.02 -2.89
CA ARG A 292 6.18 -16.47 -3.79
C ARG A 292 5.53 -17.73 -3.24
N VAL A 293 4.21 -17.71 -3.13
CA VAL A 293 3.39 -18.86 -2.73
C VAL A 293 2.62 -19.36 -3.95
N ASN A 294 2.82 -20.64 -4.28
CA ASN A 294 2.09 -21.28 -5.36
C ASN A 294 0.57 -21.34 -5.05
N PRO A 295 -0.32 -21.21 -6.06
CA PRO A 295 -1.75 -21.41 -5.84
C PRO A 295 -2.02 -22.86 -5.44
N LYS A 296 -1.35 -23.82 -6.11
CA LYS A 296 -1.52 -25.27 -5.91
C LYS A 296 -0.21 -26.06 -6.21
N PRO A 297 0.31 -26.85 -5.26
CA PRO A 297 0.01 -26.81 -3.83
C PRO A 297 0.61 -25.57 -3.17
N PRO A 298 -0.09 -24.94 -2.21
CA PRO A 298 0.40 -23.73 -1.53
C PRO A 298 1.60 -23.92 -0.63
N THR A 299 2.01 -25.17 -0.39
CA THR A 299 3.20 -25.50 0.39
C THR A 299 4.50 -25.32 -0.40
N LEU A 300 4.44 -25.18 -1.73
CA LEU A 300 5.59 -24.82 -2.54
C LEU A 300 5.82 -23.31 -2.42
N ILE A 301 6.80 -22.95 -1.59
CA ILE A 301 7.14 -21.57 -1.29
C ILE A 301 8.55 -21.29 -1.81
N TRP A 302 8.64 -20.34 -2.73
CA TRP A 302 9.89 -19.75 -3.17
C TRP A 302 10.21 -18.55 -2.30
N ARG A 303 11.48 -18.39 -1.92
CA ARG A 303 11.98 -17.30 -1.07
C ARG A 303 13.26 -16.74 -1.65
N PHE A 304 13.45 -15.45 -1.48
CA PHE A 304 14.67 -14.75 -1.87
C PHE A 304 14.92 -13.60 -0.90
N ALA A 305 16.11 -13.57 -0.28
CA ALA A 305 16.39 -12.60 0.75
C ALA A 305 16.71 -11.24 0.13
N GLY A 306 16.28 -10.15 0.77
CA GLY A 306 16.53 -8.79 0.26
C GLY A 306 18.03 -8.48 0.11
N GLY A 307 18.85 -9.01 1.02
CA GLY A 307 20.30 -8.89 0.98
C GLY A 307 20.98 -9.61 -0.19
N ASP A 308 20.32 -10.58 -0.83
CA ASP A 308 20.88 -11.29 -1.99
C ASP A 308 20.84 -10.43 -3.27
N TYR A 309 20.03 -9.37 -3.28
CA TYR A 309 19.90 -8.43 -4.40
C TYR A 309 19.97 -6.96 -4.00
N ASP A 310 20.57 -6.69 -2.84
CA ASP A 310 20.94 -5.35 -2.38
C ASP A 310 19.78 -4.33 -2.38
N CYS A 311 18.57 -4.80 -2.09
CA CYS A 311 17.39 -3.96 -1.89
C CYS A 311 17.25 -3.61 -0.41
N GLN A 312 17.14 -2.32 -0.12
CA GLN A 312 17.12 -1.81 1.25
C GLN A 312 15.71 -1.63 1.77
N THR A 313 14.86 -1.00 0.95
CA THR A 313 13.47 -0.72 1.28
C THR A 313 12.60 -0.81 0.03
N ALA A 314 11.66 -1.75 0.01
CA ALA A 314 10.65 -1.81 -1.03
C ALA A 314 9.59 -0.71 -0.78
N GLU A 315 9.38 0.16 -1.76
CA GLU A 315 8.33 1.19 -1.73
C GLU A 315 7.04 0.68 -2.39
N SER A 316 7.18 -0.13 -3.44
CA SER A 316 6.07 -0.82 -4.10
C SER A 316 6.55 -2.12 -4.74
N MET A 317 5.65 -3.08 -4.86
CA MET A 317 5.92 -4.39 -5.47
C MET A 317 4.71 -4.83 -6.29
N ALA A 318 4.96 -5.50 -7.40
CA ALA A 318 3.95 -6.19 -8.19
C ALA A 318 4.51 -7.49 -8.77
N MET A 319 3.63 -8.44 -9.07
CA MET A 319 3.95 -9.70 -9.73
C MET A 319 3.30 -9.76 -11.11
N ASP A 320 4.03 -10.31 -12.08
CA ASP A 320 3.46 -10.65 -13.38
C ASP A 320 3.11 -12.13 -13.52
N ALA A 321 2.47 -12.49 -14.64
CA ALA A 321 2.07 -13.87 -14.94
C ALA A 321 3.26 -14.81 -15.21
N ARG A 322 4.48 -14.28 -15.41
CA ARG A 322 5.73 -15.06 -15.45
C ARG A 322 6.36 -15.22 -14.07
N HIS A 323 5.65 -14.78 -13.04
CA HIS A 323 6.02 -14.87 -11.64
C HIS A 323 7.26 -14.06 -11.27
N ARG A 324 7.59 -13.05 -12.05
CA ARG A 324 8.68 -12.12 -11.74
C ARG A 324 8.19 -11.12 -10.72
N PHE A 325 9.06 -10.77 -9.78
CA PHE A 325 8.81 -9.66 -8.88
C PHE A 325 9.35 -8.38 -9.50
N TRP A 326 8.47 -7.41 -9.67
CA TRP A 326 8.85 -6.03 -9.94
C TRP A 326 8.90 -5.32 -8.59
N VAL A 327 10.05 -4.78 -8.22
CA VAL A 327 10.27 -4.12 -6.92
C VAL A 327 10.79 -2.72 -7.17
N ALA A 328 9.98 -1.73 -6.83
CA ALA A 328 10.38 -0.34 -6.86
C ALA A 328 10.90 0.08 -5.48
N SER A 329 12.07 0.72 -5.48
CA SER A 329 12.69 1.30 -4.30
C SER A 329 13.18 2.72 -4.61
N ARG A 330 13.83 3.36 -3.64
CA ARG A 330 14.46 4.68 -3.88
C ARG A 330 15.77 4.57 -4.65
N GLU A 331 16.39 3.40 -4.60
CA GLU A 331 17.61 3.06 -5.34
C GLU A 331 17.34 2.75 -6.81
N GLY A 332 16.08 2.50 -7.20
CA GLY A 332 15.69 2.22 -8.58
C GLY A 332 14.57 1.20 -8.70
N LEU A 333 14.62 0.44 -9.79
CA LEU A 333 13.70 -0.67 -10.07
C LEU A 333 14.52 -1.96 -10.16
N SER A 334 14.09 -3.01 -9.47
CA SER A 334 14.66 -4.35 -9.61
C SER A 334 13.59 -5.31 -10.12
N VAL A 335 13.94 -6.17 -11.08
CA VAL A 335 13.10 -7.29 -11.51
C VAL A 335 13.78 -8.58 -11.11
N VAL A 336 13.13 -9.35 -10.24
CA VAL A 336 13.63 -10.65 -9.77
C VAL A 336 12.88 -11.76 -10.49
N GLU A 337 13.64 -12.53 -11.26
CA GLU A 337 13.16 -13.66 -12.04
C GLU A 337 12.91 -14.89 -11.16
N GLU A 338 12.20 -15.90 -11.69
CA GLU A 338 11.95 -17.15 -10.99
C GLU A 338 13.24 -17.91 -10.63
N ASP A 339 14.25 -17.85 -11.49
CA ASP A 339 15.57 -18.44 -11.28
C ASP A 339 16.46 -17.64 -10.31
N ARG A 340 15.92 -16.56 -9.72
CA ARG A 340 16.59 -15.60 -8.82
C ARG A 340 17.65 -14.72 -9.49
N SER A 341 17.70 -14.70 -10.81
CA SER A 341 18.43 -13.64 -11.50
C SER A 341 17.75 -12.29 -11.25
N VAL A 342 18.56 -11.24 -11.17
CA VAL A 342 18.10 -9.89 -10.82
C VAL A 342 18.51 -8.94 -11.93
N HIS A 343 17.53 -8.23 -12.47
CA HIS A 343 17.73 -7.15 -13.41
C HIS A 343 17.56 -5.83 -12.67
N GLU A 344 18.67 -5.14 -12.39
CA GLU A 344 18.67 -3.86 -11.69
C GLU A 344 18.67 -2.69 -12.68
N TYR A 345 17.81 -1.71 -12.38
CA TYR A 345 17.74 -0.42 -13.04
C TYR A 345 17.94 0.66 -11.97
N PRO A 346 19.20 1.08 -11.70
CA PRO A 346 19.48 2.10 -10.70
C PRO A 346 18.69 3.39 -10.94
N ALA A 347 18.51 4.20 -9.89
CA ALA A 347 17.94 5.54 -9.98
C ALA A 347 18.59 6.32 -11.13
N GLY A 348 17.79 7.03 -11.92
CA GLY A 348 18.25 7.72 -13.13
C GLY A 348 18.32 6.86 -14.41
N SER A 349 18.17 5.54 -14.34
CA SER A 349 17.99 4.69 -15.55
C SER A 349 16.76 5.17 -16.31
N PHE A 350 15.62 5.25 -15.62
CA PHE A 350 14.38 5.80 -16.14
C PHE A 350 14.08 7.16 -15.51
N ALA A 351 14.39 8.26 -16.21
CA ALA A 351 14.10 9.60 -15.70
C ALA A 351 12.60 9.81 -15.49
N ASP A 352 11.71 9.10 -16.20
CA ASP A 352 10.28 9.17 -15.97
C ASP A 352 9.87 8.52 -14.64
N LEU A 353 10.62 7.53 -14.16
CA LEU A 353 10.42 6.91 -12.83
C LEU A 353 11.15 7.62 -11.71
N ALA A 354 11.73 8.80 -11.97
CA ALA A 354 12.36 9.62 -10.94
C ALA A 354 11.36 10.03 -9.84
N GLY A 355 11.51 9.40 -8.67
CA GLY A 355 10.79 9.72 -7.44
C GLY A 355 10.26 8.49 -6.73
N ARG A 356 9.57 8.71 -5.62
CA ARG A 356 8.98 7.62 -4.83
C ARG A 356 7.78 7.00 -5.54
N VAL A 357 7.91 5.74 -5.96
CA VAL A 357 6.80 4.92 -6.46
C VAL A 357 5.87 4.58 -5.30
N SER A 358 4.60 4.97 -5.36
CA SER A 358 3.61 4.64 -4.32
C SER A 358 2.75 3.43 -4.67
N HIS A 359 2.44 3.24 -5.95
CA HIS A 359 1.66 2.09 -6.44
C HIS A 359 2.27 1.58 -7.74
N MET A 360 2.15 0.27 -7.94
CA MET A 360 2.65 -0.41 -9.13
C MET A 360 1.73 -1.57 -9.45
N VAL A 361 1.44 -1.76 -10.73
CA VAL A 361 0.75 -2.96 -11.23
C VAL A 361 1.41 -3.45 -12.51
N VAL A 362 1.36 -4.76 -12.73
CA VAL A 362 1.88 -5.38 -13.95
C VAL A 362 0.76 -6.15 -14.63
N THR A 363 0.50 -5.85 -15.90
CA THR A 363 -0.51 -6.56 -16.68
C THR A 363 0.11 -7.80 -17.35
N GLY A 364 -0.69 -8.85 -17.53
CA GLY A 364 -0.29 -10.07 -18.24
C GLY A 364 1.06 -10.62 -17.77
N ASP A 365 1.91 -10.95 -18.73
CA ASP A 365 3.28 -11.43 -18.56
C ASP A 365 4.30 -10.35 -18.11
N GLY A 366 3.85 -9.11 -17.98
CA GLY A 366 4.72 -7.94 -17.93
C GLY A 366 5.44 -7.71 -19.27
N PRO A 367 6.18 -6.60 -19.38
CA PRO A 367 6.94 -6.31 -20.60
C PRO A 367 8.19 -7.18 -20.68
N GLU A 368 8.76 -7.26 -21.89
CA GLU A 368 10.16 -7.64 -22.03
C GLU A 368 11.05 -6.68 -21.24
N LEU A 369 12.10 -7.22 -20.63
CA LEU A 369 12.98 -6.40 -19.81
C LEU A 369 13.75 -5.43 -20.70
N PRO A 370 13.60 -4.10 -20.49
CA PRO A 370 14.36 -3.13 -21.26
C PRO A 370 15.84 -3.31 -20.98
N GLN A 371 16.68 -3.02 -21.97
CA GLN A 371 18.12 -2.93 -21.73
C GLN A 371 18.42 -1.77 -20.79
N PRO A 372 19.30 -1.93 -19.78
CA PRO A 372 19.70 -0.82 -18.93
C PRO A 372 20.26 0.32 -19.76
N SER A 373 19.68 1.51 -19.62
CA SER A 373 20.24 2.74 -20.21
C SER A 373 21.29 3.34 -19.29
N ALA A 374 22.14 4.21 -19.83
CA ALA A 374 23.07 5.00 -19.02
C ALA A 374 22.30 5.76 -17.92
N VAL A 375 22.83 5.71 -16.70
CA VAL A 375 22.26 6.42 -15.55
C VAL A 375 22.34 7.92 -15.79
N ARG A 376 21.18 8.58 -15.79
CA ARG A 376 21.09 10.03 -15.93
C ARG A 376 21.31 10.70 -14.58
N THR A 377 22.16 11.72 -14.58
CA THR A 377 22.57 12.44 -13.37
C THR A 377 22.18 13.91 -13.41
N THR A 378 22.20 14.56 -12.25
CA THR A 378 21.93 15.97 -12.00
C THR A 378 22.97 16.53 -11.03
N THR A 379 22.99 17.84 -10.81
CA THR A 379 23.68 18.44 -9.67
C THR A 379 22.68 18.98 -8.67
N LEU A 380 22.78 18.59 -7.40
CA LEU A 380 21.99 19.18 -6.33
C LEU A 380 22.76 20.28 -5.59
N THR A 381 22.05 21.34 -5.24
CA THR A 381 22.49 22.33 -4.26
C THR A 381 21.45 22.49 -3.15
N ALA A 382 21.90 22.86 -1.96
CA ALA A 382 21.03 23.21 -0.85
C ALA A 382 21.73 24.17 0.11
N THR A 383 20.97 24.83 0.98
CA THR A 383 21.50 25.55 2.16
C THR A 383 21.02 24.84 3.42
N LEU A 384 21.95 24.33 4.22
CA LEU A 384 21.66 23.52 5.41
C LEU A 384 21.83 24.35 6.69
N SER A 385 20.90 24.23 7.62
CA SER A 385 20.99 24.84 8.95
C SER A 385 20.53 23.88 10.05
N VAL A 386 20.93 24.15 11.29
CA VAL A 386 20.45 23.44 12.48
C VAL A 386 19.73 24.44 13.37
N GLY A 387 18.39 24.37 13.33
CA GLY A 387 17.56 25.53 13.69
C GLY A 387 17.98 26.76 12.87
N ASP A 388 18.31 27.86 13.55
CA ASP A 388 18.62 29.14 12.93
C ASP A 388 20.10 29.28 12.50
N ASP A 389 20.97 28.37 12.93
CA ASP A 389 22.41 28.46 12.73
C ASP A 389 22.83 27.75 11.43
N PRO A 390 23.58 28.40 10.51
CA PRO A 390 24.10 27.73 9.32
C PRO A 390 24.99 26.56 9.71
N ALA A 391 24.81 25.41 9.04
CA ALA A 391 25.64 24.24 9.24
C ALA A 391 26.99 24.42 8.53
N ALA A 392 27.87 25.27 9.05
CA ALA A 392 29.15 25.61 8.39
C ALA A 392 30.19 24.49 8.49
N ASN A 393 30.89 24.20 7.38
CA ASN A 393 31.96 23.20 7.29
C ASN A 393 31.58 21.79 7.80
N ALA A 394 30.30 21.45 7.71
CA ALA A 394 29.73 20.20 8.17
C ALA A 394 29.85 19.14 7.06
N ALA A 395 30.09 17.88 7.45
CA ALA A 395 30.06 16.76 6.52
C ALA A 395 28.61 16.45 6.14
N VAL A 396 28.35 16.27 4.85
CA VAL A 396 27.03 15.97 4.29
C VAL A 396 27.09 14.62 3.60
N GLU A 397 26.07 13.81 3.81
CA GLU A 397 25.83 12.61 3.03
C GLU A 397 24.42 12.63 2.44
N LEU A 398 24.30 12.22 1.18
CA LEU A 398 23.04 11.93 0.53
C LEU A 398 22.94 10.42 0.30
N CYS A 399 21.79 9.86 0.65
CA CYS A 399 21.49 8.45 0.42
C CYS A 399 19.99 8.25 0.13
N PRO A 400 19.61 7.25 -0.68
CA PRO A 400 18.19 6.97 -0.96
C PRO A 400 17.40 6.58 0.31
N SER A 401 18.02 5.79 1.18
CA SER A 401 17.46 5.34 2.45
C SER A 401 18.39 5.70 3.62
N VAL A 402 17.81 5.93 4.80
CA VAL A 402 18.56 6.16 6.03
C VAL A 402 18.29 5.04 7.04
N ARG A 403 19.33 4.70 7.78
CA ARG A 403 19.24 3.81 8.94
C ARG A 403 18.70 4.59 10.13
N LEU A 404 17.65 4.09 10.76
CA LEU A 404 17.01 4.74 11.91
C LEU A 404 17.70 4.43 13.25
N GLN A 405 18.53 3.38 13.31
CA GLN A 405 19.14 2.88 14.55
C GLN A 405 20.62 2.56 14.34
N GLY A 406 21.44 2.66 15.39
CA GLY A 406 22.85 2.28 15.37
C GLY A 406 23.81 3.47 15.27
N GLU A 407 25.09 3.22 15.58
CA GLU A 407 26.14 4.24 15.64
C GLU A 407 26.71 4.61 14.27
N GLY A 408 27.10 5.87 14.09
CA GLY A 408 27.71 6.38 12.86
C GLY A 408 26.71 7.05 11.92
N SER A 409 27.06 7.13 10.64
CA SER A 409 26.24 7.83 9.65
C SER A 409 24.87 7.15 9.43
N PRO A 410 23.78 7.92 9.31
CA PRO A 410 22.49 7.43 8.83
C PRO A 410 22.56 6.77 7.44
N CYS A 411 23.54 7.13 6.60
CA CYS A 411 23.72 6.54 5.27
C CYS A 411 24.71 5.35 5.26
N ALA A 412 25.17 4.86 6.42
CA ALA A 412 26.24 3.87 6.50
C ALA A 412 25.91 2.55 5.78
N ASP A 413 24.64 2.17 5.78
CA ASP A 413 24.19 0.91 5.17
C ASP A 413 23.72 1.13 3.72
N ALA A 414 23.69 2.37 3.22
CA ALA A 414 23.17 2.69 1.89
C ALA A 414 24.09 2.17 0.77
N LYS A 415 23.53 1.42 -0.20
CA LYS A 415 24.23 0.94 -1.42
C LYS A 415 24.91 2.08 -2.16
N GLN A 416 24.21 3.22 -2.22
CA GLN A 416 24.70 4.44 -2.81
C GLN A 416 24.74 5.55 -1.75
N ARG A 417 25.91 6.18 -1.65
CA ARG A 417 26.16 7.28 -0.73
C ARG A 417 27.00 8.33 -1.43
N TYR A 418 26.56 9.57 -1.34
CA TYR A 418 27.25 10.72 -1.94
C TYR A 418 27.66 11.66 -0.85
N THR A 419 28.93 12.05 -0.83
CA THR A 419 29.50 12.86 0.24
C THR A 419 29.83 14.26 -0.25
N ALA A 420 29.68 15.25 0.63
CA ALA A 420 30.08 16.63 0.40
C ALA A 420 30.40 17.34 1.72
N THR A 421 30.80 18.60 1.63
CA THR A 421 31.01 19.46 2.79
C THR A 421 30.32 20.79 2.52
N THR A 422 29.62 21.32 3.52
CA THR A 422 29.04 22.65 3.41
C THR A 422 30.11 23.74 3.47
N ASP A 423 29.85 24.88 2.83
CA ASP A 423 30.67 26.08 2.99
C ASP A 423 30.36 26.80 4.32
N ALA A 424 31.03 27.93 4.56
CA ALA A 424 30.82 28.77 5.75
C ALA A 424 29.39 29.32 5.91
N LYS A 425 28.57 29.26 4.85
CA LYS A 425 27.16 29.69 4.84
C LYS A 425 26.20 28.49 4.86
N GLY A 426 26.70 27.27 5.09
CA GLY A 426 25.90 26.06 5.07
C GLY A 426 25.51 25.58 3.67
N ARG A 427 26.10 26.12 2.60
CA ARG A 427 25.75 25.73 1.23
C ARG A 427 26.49 24.48 0.83
N VAL A 428 25.80 23.55 0.20
CA VAL A 428 26.37 22.30 -0.32
C VAL A 428 26.10 22.17 -1.81
N ARG A 429 27.02 21.52 -2.52
CA ARG A 429 26.89 21.13 -3.92
C ARG A 429 27.31 19.68 -4.09
N VAL A 430 26.43 18.86 -4.66
CA VAL A 430 26.70 17.45 -4.99
C VAL A 430 26.47 17.26 -6.48
N ALA A 431 27.55 17.07 -7.24
CA ALA A 431 27.51 16.89 -8.69
C ALA A 431 27.31 15.41 -9.08
N GLU A 432 26.87 15.19 -10.32
CA GLU A 432 26.73 13.86 -10.93
C GLU A 432 25.87 12.88 -10.10
N LEU A 433 24.90 13.40 -9.36
CA LEU A 433 23.97 12.60 -8.58
C LEU A 433 22.96 11.94 -9.51
N PRO A 434 22.73 10.62 -9.47
CA PRO A 434 21.66 10.00 -10.23
C PRO A 434 20.32 10.66 -9.95
N ILE A 435 19.44 10.69 -10.95
CA ILE A 435 18.12 11.29 -10.78
C ILE A 435 17.27 10.37 -9.90
N GLY A 436 16.99 10.81 -8.67
CA GLY A 436 16.23 10.08 -7.66
C GLY A 436 15.84 10.96 -6.47
N ASP A 437 15.18 10.36 -5.48
CA ASP A 437 14.91 11.01 -4.18
C ASP A 437 15.98 10.60 -3.17
N TYR A 438 16.40 11.56 -2.34
CA TYR A 438 17.48 11.36 -1.38
C TYR A 438 17.12 11.97 -0.02
N SER A 439 17.48 11.25 1.03
CA SER A 439 17.58 11.81 2.37
C SER A 439 18.91 12.58 2.50
N VAL A 440 18.91 13.61 3.34
CA VAL A 440 20.09 14.44 3.62
C VAL A 440 20.52 14.17 5.06
N ALA A 441 21.72 13.62 5.22
CA ALA A 441 22.38 13.44 6.51
C ALA A 441 23.52 14.46 6.67
N LEU A 442 23.71 14.93 7.89
CA LEU A 442 24.63 16.01 8.25
C LEU A 442 25.32 15.66 9.57
N GLU A 443 26.65 15.77 9.60
CA GLU A 443 27.44 15.61 10.83
C GLU A 443 27.90 16.98 11.34
N ILE A 444 27.56 17.28 12.59
CA ILE A 444 28.04 18.47 13.30
C ILE A 444 28.47 18.02 14.70
N ASP A 445 29.67 18.44 15.11
CA ASP A 445 30.25 18.14 16.42
C ASP A 445 30.25 16.63 16.74
N GLY A 446 30.55 15.81 15.72
CA GLY A 446 30.58 14.34 15.82
C GLY A 446 29.21 13.67 15.98
N THR A 447 28.11 14.42 15.80
CA THR A 447 26.75 13.90 15.89
C THR A 447 26.03 14.01 14.56
N TRP A 448 25.45 12.89 14.12
CA TRP A 448 24.67 12.83 12.89
C TRP A 448 23.22 13.26 13.10
N ARG A 449 22.72 14.03 12.15
CA ARG A 449 21.32 14.43 12.01
C ARG A 449 20.89 14.11 10.58
N TRP A 450 19.61 13.88 10.36
CA TRP A 450 19.10 13.70 9.01
C TRP A 450 17.71 14.29 8.83
N SER A 451 17.36 14.53 7.57
CA SER A 451 16.02 14.89 7.13
C SER A 451 15.69 14.18 5.83
N THR A 452 14.44 13.79 5.65
CA THR A 452 13.93 13.33 4.36
C THR A 452 13.02 14.42 3.82
N PRO A 453 13.53 15.30 2.94
CA PRO A 453 12.70 16.36 2.37
C PRO A 453 11.51 15.76 1.60
N PRO A 454 10.44 16.53 1.37
CA PRO A 454 9.40 16.13 0.44
C PRO A 454 10.00 15.71 -0.90
N SER A 455 9.40 14.71 -1.56
CA SER A 455 9.89 14.22 -2.85
C SER A 455 10.13 15.38 -3.83
N PHE A 456 11.34 15.41 -4.38
CA PHE A 456 11.81 16.45 -5.29
C PHE A 456 12.32 15.86 -6.60
N ALA A 457 12.52 14.54 -6.68
CA ALA A 457 13.02 13.83 -7.84
C ALA A 457 12.25 14.16 -9.14
N ALA A 458 10.92 14.36 -9.05
CA ALA A 458 10.08 14.72 -10.18
C ALA A 458 10.50 16.03 -10.89
N LYS A 459 11.18 16.92 -10.16
CA LYS A 459 11.67 18.22 -10.64
C LYS A 459 13.09 18.16 -11.19
N LEU A 460 13.80 17.06 -11.00
CA LEU A 460 15.16 16.90 -11.49
C LEU A 460 15.17 16.67 -13.01
N ARG A 461 16.23 17.15 -13.65
CA ARG A 461 16.45 17.01 -15.09
C ARG A 461 17.91 16.61 -15.34
N PRO A 462 18.18 15.79 -16.38
CA PRO A 462 19.54 15.36 -16.69
C PRO A 462 20.47 16.54 -16.98
N GLY A 463 21.62 16.58 -16.31
CA GLY A 463 22.67 17.59 -16.49
C GLY A 463 22.36 18.97 -15.91
N GLU A 464 21.19 19.19 -15.32
CA GLU A 464 20.82 20.47 -14.73
C GLU A 464 21.33 20.63 -13.29
N VAL A 465 21.33 21.87 -12.79
CA VAL A 465 21.54 22.17 -11.37
C VAL A 465 20.17 22.41 -10.75
N HIS A 466 19.81 21.63 -9.74
CA HIS A 466 18.59 21.79 -8.98
C HIS A 466 18.89 22.26 -7.55
N ASP A 467 18.28 23.38 -7.16
CA ASP A 467 18.38 23.91 -5.80
C ASP A 467 17.20 23.45 -4.96
N LEU A 468 17.48 22.68 -3.91
CA LEU A 468 16.50 22.24 -2.92
C LEU A 468 16.05 23.39 -2.00
N GLY A 469 16.78 24.51 -2.01
CA GLY A 469 16.56 25.64 -1.12
C GLY A 469 17.04 25.37 0.31
N PRO A 470 16.47 26.05 1.31
CA PRO A 470 16.87 25.89 2.70
C PRO A 470 16.30 24.59 3.29
N LEU A 471 17.16 23.80 3.94
CA LEU A 471 16.78 22.63 4.72
C LEU A 471 17.21 22.82 6.17
N VAL A 472 16.23 22.85 7.07
CA VAL A 472 16.45 23.00 8.51
C VAL A 472 16.41 21.62 9.16
N LEU A 473 17.53 21.20 9.74
CA LEU A 473 17.61 19.97 10.53
C LEU A 473 17.29 20.25 12.00
N PRO A 474 16.71 19.28 12.72
CA PRO A 474 16.33 19.46 14.12
C PRO A 474 17.56 19.67 15.02
N LYS A 475 17.40 20.51 16.06
CA LYS A 475 18.31 20.53 17.21
C LYS A 475 18.10 19.25 18.01
N LEU A 476 19.17 18.65 18.50
CA LEU A 476 19.12 17.48 19.39
C LEU A 476 18.96 17.90 20.84
#